data_AF-A0A7V3SBZ5-F1
#
_entry.id   AF-A0A7V3SBZ5-F1
#
_cell.length_a   1.000
_cell.length_b   1.000
_cell.length_c   1.000
_cell.angle_alpha   90.00
_cell.angle_beta   90.00
_cell.angle_gamma   90.00
#
_symmetry.space_group_name_H-M   'P 1'
#
loop_
_entity.id
_entity.type
_entity.pdbx_description
1 polymer ?
#
loop_
_entity_poly.entity_id
_entity_poly.type
_entity_poly.pdbx_seq_one_letter_code
_entity_poly.pdbx_strand_id
1 'polypeptide(L)'
;QYFPKLCIPSCGLEINFRRIKTNPKIKVITQAEVKNITGKKGAYEVTVEVTPRMVNDNCTLCGKCAEVCPVERADEFNLGMSKTKAIYLPNSMAFPAKYAIDKAVCPGASCGKCVEVCAYKAIDLGMSGQSLTLKVGGIVVATGWKPYDAAKLDNLGFGKYPNVITNVMMERLAAVDGPTGGKILRPSDGQPPKSVAFVQCAGSRDQNHLPYCSGVCCMGSLKQINYVKAQLPDAQAFMFYIDIRAMGYLEDFLRKVQEMPNVSLIKGKVAKITGEAGDALKLEVEDVAQGKKITQVVDMVVLATGLVPSIADKRLPGDITYDEYGFIVPSDSGIVGAGCAKRPVDVYHSAMDATGAALKAIQSVVAGGVHHG
;
A
#
# COMPACT_ATOMS: atom_id res chain seq x y z
N GLN A 1 11.83 1.04 -1.83
CA GLN A 1 12.41 1.45 -3.14
C GLN A 1 11.53 0.95 -4.29
N TYR A 2 11.66 1.49 -5.52
CA TYR A 2 10.92 1.03 -6.71
C TYR A 2 11.79 0.18 -7.64
N PHE A 3 11.31 -0.98 -8.06
CA PHE A 3 11.97 -1.77 -9.12
C PHE A 3 11.79 -1.12 -10.50
N PRO A 4 12.68 -1.38 -11.47
CA PRO A 4 13.96 -2.09 -11.30
C PRO A 4 15.11 -1.16 -10.88
N LYS A 5 14.92 0.18 -10.89
CA LYS A 5 16.00 1.15 -10.62
C LYS A 5 16.41 1.24 -9.14
N LEU A 6 15.61 0.66 -8.24
CA LEU A 6 15.78 0.72 -6.79
C LEU A 6 15.81 2.14 -6.21
N CYS A 7 15.17 3.11 -6.89
CA CYS A 7 15.04 4.47 -6.38
C CYS A 7 14.20 4.49 -5.10
N ILE A 8 14.51 5.43 -4.19
CA ILE A 8 13.68 5.66 -3.01
C ILE A 8 12.26 6.10 -3.40
N PRO A 9 11.21 5.74 -2.63
CA PRO A 9 9.83 6.05 -3.00
C PRO A 9 9.50 7.55 -3.16
N SER A 10 10.27 8.43 -2.50
CA SER A 10 10.14 9.88 -2.61
C SER A 10 10.65 10.43 -3.95
N CYS A 11 11.53 9.70 -4.64
CA CYS A 11 12.09 10.08 -5.92
C CYS A 11 10.96 10.28 -6.95
N GLY A 12 10.80 11.50 -7.44
CA GLY A 12 9.72 11.90 -8.35
C GLY A 12 8.40 12.28 -7.67
N LEU A 13 8.05 11.68 -6.53
CA LEU A 13 6.83 12.03 -5.79
C LEU A 13 6.89 13.47 -5.24
N GLU A 14 8.06 13.88 -4.75
CA GLU A 14 8.30 15.26 -4.28
C GLU A 14 8.05 16.33 -5.37
N ILE A 15 8.36 16.01 -6.63
CA ILE A 15 8.13 16.88 -7.78
C ILE A 15 6.63 17.02 -8.02
N ASN A 16 5.88 15.92 -7.93
CA ASN A 16 4.43 15.94 -8.08
C ASN A 16 3.76 16.73 -6.94
N PHE A 17 4.18 16.55 -5.69
CA PHE A 17 3.69 17.36 -4.57
C PHE A 17 3.99 18.84 -4.75
N ARG A 18 5.18 19.21 -5.24
CA ARG A 18 5.50 20.60 -5.56
C ARG A 18 4.56 21.15 -6.63
N ARG A 19 4.37 20.43 -7.74
CA ARG A 19 3.47 20.80 -8.84
C ARG A 19 2.03 20.98 -8.36
N ILE A 20 1.54 20.07 -7.53
CA ILE A 20 0.20 20.15 -6.93
C ILE A 20 0.09 21.39 -6.03
N LYS A 21 1.08 21.61 -5.15
CA LYS A 21 1.08 22.72 -4.19
C LYS A 21 1.10 24.09 -4.87
N THR A 22 1.81 24.24 -5.98
CA THR A 22 1.97 25.53 -6.67
C THR A 22 0.92 25.77 -7.77
N ASN A 23 0.03 24.81 -8.03
CA ASN A 23 -0.95 24.93 -9.10
C ASN A 23 -2.29 25.47 -8.56
N PRO A 24 -2.68 26.71 -8.90
CA PRO A 24 -3.93 27.30 -8.40
C PRO A 24 -5.19 26.59 -8.94
N LYS A 25 -5.06 25.76 -9.97
CA LYS A 25 -6.17 24.97 -10.54
C LYS A 25 -6.41 23.64 -9.82
N ILE A 26 -5.56 23.28 -8.85
CA ILE A 26 -5.70 22.02 -8.10
C ILE A 26 -6.01 22.36 -6.65
N LYS A 27 -7.21 21.95 -6.19
CA LYS A 27 -7.59 21.99 -4.78
C LYS A 27 -7.44 20.59 -4.18
N VAL A 28 -6.61 20.46 -3.16
CA VAL A 28 -6.43 19.19 -2.43
C VAL A 28 -7.24 19.22 -1.16
N ILE A 29 -8.13 18.25 -1.01
CA ILE A 29 -8.96 18.05 0.18
C ILE A 29 -8.56 16.69 0.76
N THR A 30 -8.14 16.68 2.02
CA THR A 30 -7.68 15.46 2.72
C THR A 30 -8.58 15.20 3.91
N GLN A 31 -8.47 14.01 4.50
CA GLN A 31 -9.47 13.52 5.47
C GLN A 31 -10.89 13.53 4.87
N ALA A 32 -10.99 13.27 3.57
CA ALA A 32 -12.20 13.48 2.81
C ALA A 32 -12.65 12.18 2.13
N GLU A 33 -13.94 11.88 2.23
CA GLU A 33 -14.57 10.72 1.59
C GLU A 33 -15.74 11.16 0.74
N VAL A 34 -15.83 10.62 -0.48
CA VAL A 34 -17.02 10.79 -1.32
C VAL A 34 -18.16 9.95 -0.75
N LYS A 35 -19.27 10.61 -0.39
CA LYS A 35 -20.47 9.94 0.15
C LYS A 35 -21.56 9.72 -0.87
N ASN A 36 -21.69 10.62 -1.85
CA ASN A 36 -22.70 10.50 -2.89
C ASN A 36 -22.22 11.12 -4.20
N ILE A 37 -22.65 10.53 -5.31
CA ILE A 37 -22.45 11.04 -6.66
C ILE A 37 -23.79 10.95 -7.38
N THR A 38 -24.32 12.10 -7.79
CA THR A 38 -25.55 12.20 -8.59
C THR A 38 -25.28 12.97 -9.88
N GLY A 39 -26.23 12.93 -10.81
CA GLY A 39 -26.10 13.56 -12.12
C GLY A 39 -25.60 12.59 -13.18
N LYS A 40 -25.02 13.12 -14.25
CA LYS A 40 -24.63 12.37 -15.46
C LYS A 40 -23.36 12.95 -16.08
N LYS A 41 -22.80 12.26 -17.08
CA LYS A 41 -21.66 12.72 -17.87
C LYS A 41 -21.74 14.21 -18.23
N GLY A 42 -20.72 14.96 -17.82
CA GLY A 42 -20.62 16.41 -18.01
C GLY A 42 -21.21 17.27 -16.88
N ALA A 43 -22.06 16.72 -16.01
CA ALA A 43 -22.70 17.45 -14.92
C ALA A 43 -23.02 16.52 -13.73
N TYR A 44 -22.04 16.33 -12.85
CA TYR A 44 -22.21 15.65 -11.57
C TYR A 44 -22.29 16.63 -10.43
N GLU A 45 -23.02 16.20 -9.41
CA GLU A 45 -22.94 16.75 -8.07
C GLU A 45 -22.39 15.69 -7.12
N VAL A 46 -21.28 16.03 -6.45
CA VAL A 46 -20.54 15.11 -5.57
C VAL A 46 -20.60 15.64 -4.15
N THR A 47 -21.14 14.84 -3.25
CA THR A 47 -21.11 15.13 -1.81
C THR A 47 -19.87 14.50 -1.19
N VAL A 48 -19.04 15.33 -0.55
CA VAL A 48 -17.79 14.93 0.10
C VAL A 48 -17.88 15.27 1.58
N GLU A 49 -17.68 14.28 2.44
CA GLU A 49 -17.54 14.50 3.88
C GLU A 49 -16.07 14.63 4.25
N VAL A 50 -15.75 15.65 5.02
CA VAL A 50 -14.42 15.93 5.55
C VAL A 50 -14.41 15.67 7.05
N THR A 51 -13.67 14.65 7.46
CA THR A 51 -13.38 14.34 8.86
C THR A 51 -12.41 15.39 9.42
N PRO A 52 -12.68 15.96 10.62
CA PRO A 52 -11.82 16.99 11.18
C PRO A 52 -10.44 16.43 11.50
N ARG A 53 -9.39 17.08 10.98
CA ARG A 53 -8.00 16.76 11.31
C ARG A 53 -7.63 17.12 12.75
N MET A 54 -8.38 18.06 13.35
CA MET A 54 -8.11 18.72 14.64
C MET A 54 -6.75 19.43 14.70
N VAL A 55 -6.12 19.64 13.54
CA VAL A 55 -4.87 20.38 13.38
C VAL A 55 -5.00 21.28 12.15
N ASN A 56 -4.83 22.58 12.33
CA ASN A 56 -4.97 23.61 11.30
C ASN A 56 -3.64 23.95 10.60
N ASP A 57 -3.68 25.01 9.79
CA ASP A 57 -2.60 25.41 8.90
C ASP A 57 -1.40 26.06 9.59
N ASN A 58 -1.52 26.44 10.86
CA ASN A 58 -0.41 26.97 11.66
C ASN A 58 0.57 25.89 12.12
N CYS A 59 0.32 24.61 11.80
CA CYS A 59 1.19 23.51 12.19
C CYS A 59 2.58 23.63 11.53
N THR A 60 3.63 23.66 12.36
CA THR A 60 5.03 23.77 11.93
C THR A 60 5.79 22.45 11.90
N LEU A 61 5.11 21.32 12.16
CA LEU A 61 5.69 19.97 12.22
C LEU A 61 6.77 19.75 13.30
N CYS A 62 6.83 20.59 14.34
CA CYS A 62 7.88 20.49 15.36
C CYS A 62 7.83 19.24 16.27
N GLY A 63 6.77 18.43 16.25
CA GLY A 63 6.69 17.15 16.97
C GLY A 63 6.38 17.21 18.47
N LYS A 64 6.55 18.37 19.12
CA LYS A 64 6.31 18.55 20.57
C LYS A 64 4.95 18.05 21.07
N CYS A 65 3.92 18.15 20.24
CA CYS A 65 2.58 17.69 20.59
C CYS A 65 2.46 16.16 20.70
N ALA A 66 3.21 15.41 19.89
CA ALA A 66 3.25 13.95 19.97
C ALA A 66 4.06 13.46 21.17
N GLU A 67 5.16 14.15 21.52
CA GLU A 67 6.00 13.82 22.67
C GLU A 67 5.22 13.81 24.00
N VAL A 68 4.30 14.77 24.19
CA VAL A 68 3.49 14.88 25.41
C VAL A 68 2.21 14.04 25.42
N CYS A 69 1.90 13.37 24.30
CA CYS A 69 0.66 12.61 24.18
C CYS A 69 0.75 11.30 24.98
N PRO A 70 -0.11 11.08 26.00
CA PRO A 70 -0.03 9.89 26.84
C PRO A 70 -0.65 8.65 26.17
N VAL A 71 -1.44 8.83 25.11
CA VAL A 71 -2.16 7.74 24.45
C VAL A 71 -1.32 7.14 23.33
N GLU A 72 -1.19 5.81 23.36
CA GLU A 72 -0.61 5.03 22.29
C GLU A 72 -1.70 4.28 21.52
N ARG A 73 -1.49 4.13 20.21
CA ARG A 73 -2.35 3.37 19.30
C ARG A 73 -1.49 2.55 18.34
N ALA A 74 -2.07 1.54 17.73
CA ALA A 74 -1.41 0.79 16.67
C ALA A 74 -1.07 1.73 15.49
N ASP A 75 0.11 1.56 14.92
CA ASP A 75 0.55 2.33 13.76
C ASP A 75 0.07 1.65 12.47
N GLU A 76 -1.05 2.12 11.93
CA GLU A 76 -1.66 1.59 10.70
C GLU A 76 -0.73 1.70 9.48
N PHE A 77 0.11 2.74 9.41
CA PHE A 77 1.07 2.91 8.32
C PHE A 77 2.16 1.83 8.36
N ASN A 78 2.53 1.39 9.56
CA ASN A 78 3.41 0.26 9.81
C ASN A 78 2.66 -1.07 10.01
N LEU A 79 1.41 -1.17 9.56
CA LEU A 79 0.59 -2.39 9.61
C LEU A 79 0.45 -2.98 11.02
N GLY A 80 0.45 -2.13 12.05
CA GLY A 80 0.38 -2.53 13.45
C GLY A 80 1.67 -3.11 14.03
N MET A 81 2.78 -3.13 13.27
CA MET A 81 4.08 -3.62 13.76
C MET A 81 4.78 -2.66 14.75
N SER A 82 4.29 -1.43 14.85
CA SER A 82 4.73 -0.45 15.83
C SER A 82 3.53 0.28 16.44
N LYS A 83 3.81 1.10 17.44
CA LYS A 83 2.84 2.01 18.04
C LYS A 83 3.14 3.44 17.63
N THR A 84 2.09 4.26 17.58
CA THR A 84 2.17 5.71 17.42
C THR A 84 1.26 6.39 18.44
N LYS A 85 1.25 7.73 18.48
CA LYS A 85 0.45 8.50 19.43
C LYS A 85 -0.93 8.85 18.86
N ALA A 86 -1.86 9.28 19.72
CA ALA A 86 -3.17 9.76 19.26
C ALA A 86 -3.05 11.02 18.37
N ILE A 87 -2.10 11.92 18.65
CA ILE A 87 -1.66 12.96 17.72
C ILE A 87 -0.40 12.48 16.99
N TYR A 88 -0.46 12.36 15.67
CA TYR A 88 0.57 11.71 14.88
C TYR A 88 0.76 12.38 13.52
N LEU A 89 1.92 12.17 12.92
CA LEU A 89 2.15 12.45 11.51
C LEU A 89 1.84 11.16 10.72
N PRO A 90 0.93 11.17 9.72
CA PRO A 90 0.52 9.93 9.05
C PRO A 90 1.65 9.13 8.40
N ASN A 91 2.67 9.82 7.88
CA ASN A 91 3.94 9.27 7.42
C ASN A 91 4.93 10.42 7.14
N SER A 92 6.21 10.08 6.93
CA SER A 92 7.29 11.04 6.65
C SER A 92 7.05 11.92 5.41
N MET A 93 6.25 11.44 4.46
CA MET A 93 5.92 12.11 3.20
C MET A 93 4.46 12.61 3.15
N ALA A 94 3.83 12.81 4.30
CA ALA A 94 2.43 13.21 4.37
C ALA A 94 2.19 14.51 3.57
N PHE A 95 1.13 14.55 2.77
CA PHE A 95 0.74 15.72 2.00
C PHE A 95 -0.73 16.08 2.24
N PRO A 96 -1.06 17.29 2.74
CA PRO A 96 -0.12 18.29 3.26
C PRO A 96 0.61 17.76 4.50
N ALA A 97 1.86 18.17 4.67
CA ALA A 97 2.68 17.79 5.80
C ALA A 97 2.17 18.49 7.06
N LYS A 98 1.22 17.84 7.75
CA LYS A 98 0.63 18.29 9.01
C LYS A 98 0.29 17.07 9.87
N TYR A 99 0.37 17.25 11.19
CA TYR A 99 -0.14 16.27 12.14
C TYR A 99 -1.65 16.10 12.01
N ALA A 100 -2.16 14.99 12.51
CA ALA A 100 -3.58 14.69 12.66
C ALA A 100 -3.83 14.07 14.04
N ILE A 101 -5.05 14.21 14.56
CA ILE A 101 -5.47 13.53 15.77
C ILE A 101 -6.45 12.42 15.41
N ASP A 102 -6.21 11.23 15.91
CA ASP A 102 -7.16 10.13 15.87
C ASP A 102 -8.20 10.31 16.97
N LYS A 103 -9.42 10.70 16.56
CA LYS A 103 -10.54 10.95 17.48
C LYS A 103 -11.00 9.69 18.20
N ALA A 104 -10.80 8.50 17.63
CA ALA A 104 -11.30 7.26 18.21
C ALA A 104 -10.59 6.90 19.52
N VAL A 105 -9.33 7.32 19.67
CA VAL A 105 -8.51 7.02 20.85
C VAL A 105 -8.15 8.25 21.69
N CYS A 106 -8.37 9.46 21.16
CA CYS A 106 -8.04 10.70 21.86
C CYS A 106 -9.05 11.01 22.97
N PRO A 107 -8.60 11.26 24.22
CA PRO A 107 -9.48 11.66 25.33
C PRO A 107 -10.04 13.10 25.19
N GLY A 108 -9.68 13.81 24.12
CA GLY A 108 -10.17 15.14 23.80
C GLY A 108 -9.81 16.17 24.88
N ALA A 109 -10.77 17.06 25.17
CA ALA A 109 -10.59 18.19 26.08
C ALA A 109 -10.22 17.79 27.52
N SER A 110 -10.53 16.55 27.94
CA SER A 110 -10.15 16.06 29.27
C SER A 110 -8.64 15.92 29.48
N CYS A 111 -7.85 15.86 28.40
CA CYS A 111 -6.39 15.77 28.47
C CYS A 111 -5.70 17.10 28.13
N GLY A 112 -5.98 17.68 26.95
CA GLY A 112 -5.51 19.03 26.57
C GLY A 112 -3.99 19.23 26.39
N LYS A 113 -3.11 18.34 26.87
CA LYS A 113 -1.64 18.53 26.92
C LYS A 113 -1.00 18.96 25.59
N CYS A 114 -1.45 18.38 24.48
CA CYS A 114 -0.91 18.72 23.16
C CYS A 114 -1.25 20.16 22.76
N VAL A 115 -2.41 20.69 23.18
CA VAL A 115 -2.84 22.07 22.96
C VAL A 115 -1.95 23.03 23.75
N GLU A 116 -1.68 22.73 25.02
CA GLU A 116 -0.87 23.56 25.92
C GLU A 116 0.54 23.80 25.40
N VAL A 117 1.19 22.76 24.85
CA VAL A 117 2.56 22.87 24.32
C VAL A 117 2.63 23.45 22.90
N CYS A 118 1.50 23.60 22.21
CA CYS A 118 1.47 24.08 20.84
C CYS A 118 1.52 25.62 20.78
N ALA A 119 2.73 26.18 20.77
CA ALA A 119 2.96 27.63 20.69
C ALA A 119 2.27 28.32 19.49
N TYR A 120 2.03 27.58 18.41
CA TYR A 120 1.43 28.09 17.17
C TYR A 120 -0.11 28.00 17.15
N LYS A 121 -0.74 27.52 18.24
CA LYS A 121 -2.20 27.34 18.34
C LYS A 121 -2.77 26.56 17.14
N ALA A 122 -2.04 25.52 16.74
CA ALA A 122 -2.38 24.72 15.57
C ALA A 122 -3.41 23.63 15.88
N ILE A 123 -3.60 23.26 17.15
CA ILE A 123 -4.47 22.17 17.56
C ILE A 123 -5.82 22.71 17.99
N ASP A 124 -6.88 22.17 17.40
CA ASP A 124 -8.27 22.49 17.72
C ASP A 124 -9.06 21.18 17.90
N LEU A 125 -9.25 20.81 19.17
CA LEU A 125 -10.00 19.60 19.55
C LEU A 125 -11.50 19.72 19.32
N GLY A 126 -12.02 20.95 19.16
CA GLY A 126 -13.42 21.23 18.88
C GLY A 126 -13.76 21.27 17.39
N MET A 127 -12.77 21.06 16.51
CA MET A 127 -12.94 21.11 15.06
C MET A 127 -14.03 20.13 14.61
N SER A 128 -15.07 20.64 13.96
CA SER A 128 -16.16 19.85 13.41
C SER A 128 -15.85 19.39 11.98
N GLY A 129 -16.45 18.27 11.59
CA GLY A 129 -16.43 17.82 10.20
C GLY A 129 -17.23 18.76 9.30
N GLN A 130 -16.99 18.68 8.00
CA GLN A 130 -17.65 19.51 7.00
C GLN A 130 -18.23 18.64 5.90
N SER A 131 -19.39 19.00 5.38
CA SER A 131 -19.94 18.42 4.15
C SER A 131 -19.80 19.43 3.02
N LEU A 132 -19.22 19.00 1.91
CA LEU A 132 -18.96 19.83 0.74
C LEU A 132 -19.73 19.28 -0.45
N THR A 133 -20.40 20.17 -1.19
CA THR A 133 -21.02 19.82 -2.48
C THR A 133 -20.17 20.38 -3.61
N LEU A 134 -19.66 19.49 -4.46
CA LEU A 134 -18.80 19.84 -5.59
C LEU A 134 -19.54 19.56 -6.91
N LYS A 135 -19.59 20.56 -7.79
CA LYS A 135 -20.07 20.40 -9.16
C LYS A 135 -18.89 20.10 -10.07
N VAL A 136 -18.91 18.95 -10.74
CA VAL A 136 -17.79 18.48 -11.59
C VAL A 136 -18.33 17.88 -12.89
N GLY A 137 -17.56 17.96 -13.98
CA GLY A 137 -17.97 17.40 -15.27
C GLY A 137 -17.44 15.99 -15.58
N GLY A 138 -16.42 15.53 -14.85
CA GLY A 138 -15.83 14.20 -14.99
C GLY A 138 -15.12 13.79 -13.71
N ILE A 139 -15.05 12.47 -13.46
CA ILE A 139 -14.53 11.91 -12.21
C ILE A 139 -13.46 10.87 -12.53
N VAL A 140 -12.29 10.97 -11.89
CA VAL A 140 -11.23 9.95 -11.98
C VAL A 140 -11.14 9.23 -10.65
N VAL A 141 -11.31 7.90 -10.68
CA VAL A 141 -11.17 7.05 -9.50
C VAL A 141 -9.78 6.44 -9.47
N ALA A 142 -8.92 6.98 -8.61
CA ALA A 142 -7.55 6.52 -8.39
C ALA A 142 -7.34 6.04 -6.94
N THR A 143 -8.31 5.31 -6.38
CA THR A 143 -8.34 4.86 -4.97
C THR A 143 -7.30 3.77 -4.63
N GLY A 144 -6.52 3.33 -5.61
CA GLY A 144 -5.41 2.42 -5.41
C GLY A 144 -5.85 1.02 -5.02
N TRP A 145 -5.10 0.42 -4.10
CA TRP A 145 -5.25 -0.98 -3.70
C TRP A 145 -4.88 -1.21 -2.23
N LYS A 146 -5.23 -2.40 -1.75
CA LYS A 146 -4.82 -2.97 -0.47
C LYS A 146 -4.30 -4.39 -0.65
N PRO A 147 -3.37 -4.87 0.20
CA PRO A 147 -2.90 -6.25 0.12
C PRO A 147 -4.03 -7.25 0.35
N TYR A 148 -3.94 -8.41 -0.29
CA TYR A 148 -4.80 -9.54 0.04
C TYR A 148 -4.60 -9.94 1.49
N ASP A 149 -5.70 -10.28 2.16
CA ASP A 149 -5.68 -10.69 3.55
C ASP A 149 -5.01 -12.06 3.70
N ALA A 150 -3.77 -12.05 4.20
CA ALA A 150 -2.98 -13.25 4.41
C ALA A 150 -3.54 -14.17 5.51
N ALA A 151 -4.41 -13.66 6.40
CA ALA A 151 -5.06 -14.48 7.41
C ALA A 151 -6.02 -15.52 6.79
N LYS A 152 -6.44 -15.32 5.54
CA LYS A 152 -7.26 -16.29 4.79
C LYS A 152 -6.45 -17.46 4.23
N LEU A 153 -5.11 -17.43 4.35
CA LEU A 153 -4.21 -18.46 3.84
C LEU A 153 -3.80 -19.41 4.97
N ASP A 154 -4.77 -20.17 5.49
CA ASP A 154 -4.61 -21.02 6.69
C ASP A 154 -3.41 -21.97 6.62
N ASN A 155 -3.13 -22.49 5.42
CA ASN A 155 -2.03 -23.40 5.16
C ASN A 155 -0.65 -22.72 5.19
N LEU A 156 -0.58 -21.39 5.12
CA LEU A 156 0.67 -20.63 5.06
C LEU A 156 1.05 -19.96 6.39
N GLY A 157 0.25 -20.14 7.45
CA GLY A 157 0.67 -19.86 8.82
C GLY A 157 0.83 -18.39 9.20
N PHE A 158 0.30 -17.45 8.41
CA PHE A 158 0.26 -16.04 8.77
C PHE A 158 -0.60 -15.81 10.03
N GLY A 159 -0.15 -14.95 10.95
CA GLY A 159 -0.81 -14.71 12.24
C GLY A 159 -0.59 -15.82 13.28
N LYS A 160 -0.31 -17.06 12.85
CA LYS A 160 0.04 -18.18 13.74
C LYS A 160 1.52 -18.17 14.10
N TYR A 161 2.41 -17.93 13.13
CA TYR A 161 3.85 -17.89 13.35
C TYR A 161 4.38 -16.46 13.16
N PRO A 162 5.05 -15.87 14.17
CA PRO A 162 5.50 -14.47 14.08
C PRO A 162 6.44 -14.19 12.91
N ASN A 163 7.26 -15.18 12.52
CA ASN A 163 8.25 -15.05 11.44
C ASN A 163 7.64 -15.23 10.02
N VAL A 164 6.33 -15.42 9.91
CA VAL A 164 5.61 -15.37 8.63
C VAL A 164 5.04 -13.96 8.44
N ILE A 165 5.65 -13.18 7.56
CA ILE A 165 5.25 -11.81 7.24
C ILE A 165 4.74 -11.70 5.81
N THR A 166 4.07 -10.60 5.47
CA THR A 166 3.70 -10.29 4.08
C THR A 166 4.80 -9.48 3.38
N ASN A 167 4.77 -9.46 2.05
CA ASN A 167 5.59 -8.58 1.24
C ASN A 167 5.42 -7.10 1.60
N VAL A 168 4.23 -6.64 2.01
CA VAL A 168 4.04 -5.23 2.42
C VAL A 168 4.66 -4.97 3.80
N MET A 169 4.60 -5.93 4.73
CA MET A 169 5.33 -5.85 6.00
C MET A 169 6.84 -5.77 5.76
N MET A 170 7.39 -6.58 4.85
CA MET A 170 8.80 -6.53 4.47
C MET A 170 9.21 -5.13 3.94
N GLU A 171 8.34 -4.45 3.18
CA GLU A 171 8.60 -3.05 2.78
C GLU A 171 8.70 -2.11 3.98
N ARG A 172 7.85 -2.29 4.99
CA ARG A 172 7.90 -1.47 6.20
C ARG A 172 9.14 -1.80 7.04
N LEU A 173 9.53 -3.07 7.20
CA LEU A 173 10.79 -3.45 7.88
C LEU A 173 12.02 -2.83 7.18
N ALA A 174 12.02 -2.82 5.84
CA ALA A 174 13.12 -2.25 5.04
C ALA A 174 13.14 -0.72 5.02
N ALA A 175 12.06 -0.05 5.44
CA ALA A 175 11.96 1.41 5.42
C ALA A 175 12.66 2.03 6.63
N VAL A 176 13.41 3.11 6.40
CA VAL A 176 14.10 3.85 7.47
C VAL A 176 13.12 4.45 8.48
N ASP A 177 11.93 4.85 8.03
CA ASP A 177 10.82 5.30 8.88
C ASP A 177 9.89 4.16 9.32
N GLY A 178 10.33 2.92 9.14
CA GLY A 178 9.63 1.69 9.53
C GLY A 178 9.86 1.29 10.98
N PRO A 179 9.19 0.24 11.45
CA PRO A 179 9.21 -0.18 12.85
C PRO A 179 10.61 -0.62 13.33
N THR A 180 11.49 -1.04 12.41
CA THR A 180 12.86 -1.52 12.72
C THR A 180 13.94 -0.57 12.23
N GLY A 181 13.58 0.66 11.83
CA GLY A 181 14.54 1.66 11.35
C GLY A 181 15.30 1.23 10.09
N GLY A 182 14.66 0.42 9.23
CA GLY A 182 15.24 -0.07 7.97
C GLY A 182 16.00 -1.40 8.08
N LYS A 183 16.07 -2.00 9.28
CA LYS A 183 16.74 -3.29 9.49
C LYS A 183 15.79 -4.46 9.24
N ILE A 184 16.25 -5.45 8.47
CA ILE A 184 15.50 -6.70 8.29
C ILE A 184 15.71 -7.62 9.50
N LEU A 185 14.73 -7.63 10.40
CA LEU A 185 14.75 -8.39 11.65
C LEU A 185 13.53 -9.32 11.72
N ARG A 186 13.70 -10.48 12.35
CA ARG A 186 12.62 -11.41 12.66
C ARG A 186 11.65 -10.79 13.66
N PRO A 187 10.32 -10.87 13.43
CA PRO A 187 9.34 -10.37 14.41
C PRO A 187 9.32 -11.11 15.74
N SER A 188 9.72 -12.39 15.78
CA SER A 188 9.73 -13.20 17.01
C SER A 188 10.72 -12.69 18.06
N ASP A 189 11.96 -12.41 17.65
CA ASP A 189 13.09 -12.18 18.56
C ASP A 189 13.93 -10.94 18.24
N GLY A 190 13.59 -10.21 17.18
CA GLY A 190 14.31 -9.01 16.74
C GLY A 190 15.70 -9.30 16.18
N GLN A 191 16.05 -10.55 15.87
CA GLN A 191 17.35 -10.92 15.32
C GLN A 191 17.36 -10.92 13.79
N PRO A 192 18.50 -10.70 13.13
CA PRO A 192 18.60 -10.85 11.68
C PRO A 192 18.37 -12.30 11.23
N PRO A 193 17.54 -12.57 10.21
CA PRO A 193 17.35 -13.92 9.69
C PRO A 193 18.58 -14.39 8.89
N LYS A 194 19.02 -15.63 9.13
CA LYS A 194 20.08 -16.29 8.33
C LYS A 194 19.54 -16.89 7.04
N SER A 195 18.23 -17.11 6.95
CA SER A 195 17.57 -17.64 5.77
C SER A 195 16.15 -17.07 5.61
N VAL A 196 15.78 -16.71 4.39
CA VAL A 196 14.48 -16.09 4.07
C VAL A 196 13.85 -16.80 2.87
N ALA A 197 12.60 -17.23 3.00
CA ALA A 197 11.82 -17.75 1.89
C ALA A 197 10.78 -16.74 1.39
N PHE A 198 10.77 -16.48 0.08
CA PHE A 198 9.79 -15.65 -0.61
C PHE A 198 8.78 -16.56 -1.33
N VAL A 199 7.56 -16.61 -0.83
CA VAL A 199 6.50 -17.48 -1.34
C VAL A 199 5.68 -16.70 -2.37
N GLN A 200 5.88 -17.00 -3.65
CA GLN A 200 5.13 -16.34 -4.71
C GLN A 200 3.68 -16.78 -4.75
N CYS A 201 2.84 -15.93 -5.33
CA CYS A 201 1.42 -16.24 -5.57
C CYS A 201 0.66 -16.60 -4.29
N ALA A 202 1.07 -16.08 -3.12
CA ALA A 202 0.34 -16.28 -1.87
C ALA A 202 -1.05 -15.62 -1.98
N GLY A 203 -2.08 -16.44 -2.18
CA GLY A 203 -3.45 -16.00 -2.43
C GLY A 203 -3.73 -15.43 -3.83
N SER A 204 -2.76 -15.48 -4.76
CA SER A 204 -2.96 -15.07 -6.18
C SER A 204 -2.82 -16.26 -7.12
N ARG A 205 -3.49 -16.21 -8.28
CA ARG A 205 -3.60 -17.36 -9.20
C ARG A 205 -4.09 -18.61 -8.45
N ASP A 206 -5.05 -18.40 -7.56
CA ASP A 206 -5.62 -19.42 -6.72
C ASP A 206 -7.15 -19.30 -6.77
N GLN A 207 -7.82 -20.36 -7.21
CA GLN A 207 -9.28 -20.37 -7.42
C GLN A 207 -10.07 -20.22 -6.12
N ASN A 208 -9.47 -20.59 -4.97
CA ASN A 208 -10.09 -20.42 -3.66
C ASN A 208 -9.87 -19.01 -3.09
N HIS A 209 -9.01 -18.20 -3.72
CA HIS A 209 -8.66 -16.86 -3.29
C HIS A 209 -8.77 -15.88 -4.47
N LEU A 210 -7.66 -15.28 -4.94
CA LEU A 210 -7.67 -14.43 -6.12
C LEU A 210 -7.32 -15.26 -7.36
N PRO A 211 -8.25 -15.47 -8.32
CA PRO A 211 -7.98 -16.29 -9.51
C PRO A 211 -7.10 -15.57 -10.54
N TYR A 212 -6.70 -14.33 -10.29
CA TYR A 212 -5.87 -13.52 -11.18
C TYR A 212 -4.43 -13.35 -10.68
N CYS A 213 -3.56 -12.92 -11.59
CA CYS A 213 -2.20 -12.52 -11.27
C CYS A 213 -2.17 -11.06 -10.81
N SER A 214 -1.49 -10.80 -9.69
CA SER A 214 -1.37 -9.45 -9.12
C SER A 214 -0.27 -8.59 -9.77
N GLY A 215 0.42 -9.11 -10.79
CA GLY A 215 1.30 -8.38 -11.72
C GLY A 215 2.64 -7.90 -11.16
N VAL A 216 2.73 -7.62 -9.85
CA VAL A 216 3.89 -6.96 -9.23
C VAL A 216 4.66 -7.86 -8.25
N CYS A 217 4.07 -8.98 -7.80
CA CYS A 217 4.59 -9.80 -6.70
C CYS A 217 5.98 -10.40 -6.99
N CYS A 218 6.20 -10.89 -8.23
CA CYS A 218 7.50 -11.44 -8.64
C CYS A 218 8.60 -10.39 -8.55
N MET A 219 8.38 -9.22 -9.17
CA MET A 219 9.34 -8.11 -9.15
C MET A 219 9.54 -7.52 -7.75
N GLY A 220 8.47 -7.46 -6.95
CA GLY A 220 8.52 -7.07 -5.54
C GLY A 220 9.42 -8.01 -4.73
N SER A 221 9.33 -9.31 -4.95
CA SER A 221 10.15 -10.30 -4.23
C SER A 221 11.61 -10.26 -4.67
N LEU A 222 11.89 -10.15 -5.97
CA LEU A 222 13.26 -9.96 -6.48
C LEU A 222 13.91 -8.70 -5.90
N LYS A 223 13.13 -7.62 -5.75
CA LYS A 223 13.56 -6.39 -5.07
C LYS A 223 13.82 -6.62 -3.58
N GLN A 224 12.97 -7.36 -2.88
CA GLN A 224 13.16 -7.64 -1.46
C GLN A 224 14.33 -8.59 -1.20
N ILE A 225 14.64 -9.51 -2.12
CA ILE A 225 15.88 -10.30 -2.09
C ILE A 225 17.09 -9.37 -2.09
N ASN A 226 17.11 -8.31 -2.92
CA ASN A 226 18.18 -7.31 -2.88
C ASN A 226 18.30 -6.64 -1.50
N TYR A 227 17.20 -6.39 -0.78
CA TYR A 227 17.26 -5.83 0.58
C TYR A 227 17.97 -6.78 1.54
N VAL A 228 17.59 -8.05 1.50
CA VAL A 228 18.21 -9.10 2.31
C VAL A 228 19.70 -9.20 1.96
N LYS A 229 20.05 -9.33 0.68
CA LYS A 229 21.45 -9.50 0.25
C LYS A 229 22.33 -8.28 0.54
N ALA A 230 21.79 -7.06 0.48
CA ALA A 230 22.54 -5.85 0.78
C ALA A 230 22.82 -5.69 2.28
N GLN A 231 21.91 -6.10 3.16
CA GLN A 231 22.07 -5.98 4.61
C GLN A 231 22.72 -7.22 5.24
N LEU A 232 22.45 -8.40 4.67
CA LEU A 232 22.84 -9.73 5.18
C LEU A 232 23.44 -10.56 4.02
N PRO A 233 24.69 -10.28 3.60
CA PRO A 233 25.30 -10.91 2.42
C PRO A 233 25.41 -12.44 2.51
N ASP A 234 25.54 -12.98 3.72
CA ASP A 234 25.66 -14.43 3.96
C ASP A 234 24.30 -15.13 4.08
N ALA A 235 23.20 -14.38 4.22
CA ALA A 235 21.88 -14.98 4.35
C ALA A 235 21.45 -15.70 3.06
N GLN A 236 20.84 -16.86 3.23
CA GLN A 236 20.24 -17.65 2.16
C GLN A 236 18.87 -17.05 1.79
N ALA A 237 18.64 -16.81 0.50
CA ALA A 237 17.35 -16.33 0.01
C ALA A 237 16.76 -17.34 -0.98
N PHE A 238 15.59 -17.88 -0.65
CA PHE A 238 14.86 -18.83 -1.47
C PHE A 238 13.62 -18.15 -2.05
N MET A 239 13.35 -18.28 -3.34
CA MET A 239 12.11 -17.81 -3.95
C MET A 239 11.38 -19.00 -4.57
N PHE A 240 10.20 -19.31 -4.05
CA PHE A 240 9.37 -20.40 -4.55
C PHE A 240 8.30 -19.85 -5.49
N TYR A 241 8.29 -20.30 -6.75
CA TYR A 241 7.46 -19.71 -7.80
C TYR A 241 6.81 -20.74 -8.73
N ILE A 242 5.68 -20.37 -9.33
CA ILE A 242 5.07 -21.10 -10.47
C ILE A 242 5.71 -20.65 -11.77
N ASP A 243 5.59 -19.34 -12.06
CA ASP A 243 6.26 -18.64 -13.15
C ASP A 243 6.85 -17.33 -12.61
N ILE A 244 8.04 -16.95 -13.08
CA ILE A 244 8.57 -15.61 -12.83
C ILE A 244 8.09 -14.69 -13.95
N ARG A 245 7.34 -13.65 -13.58
CA ARG A 245 6.77 -12.68 -14.54
C ARG A 245 7.59 -11.39 -14.59
N ALA A 246 8.81 -11.48 -15.11
CA ALA A 246 9.71 -10.34 -15.36
C ALA A 246 9.63 -9.89 -16.83
N MET A 247 8.61 -9.11 -17.18
CA MET A 247 8.33 -8.80 -18.60
C MET A 247 9.28 -7.75 -19.19
N GLY A 248 9.77 -8.00 -20.41
CA GLY A 248 10.56 -7.06 -21.19
C GLY A 248 11.90 -6.73 -20.52
N TYR A 249 12.22 -5.45 -20.39
CA TYR A 249 13.47 -4.97 -19.79
C TYR A 249 13.66 -5.37 -18.31
N LEU A 250 12.61 -5.89 -17.66
CA LEU A 250 12.68 -6.40 -16.28
C LEU A 250 13.45 -7.72 -16.17
N GLU A 251 13.65 -8.43 -17.28
CA GLU A 251 14.44 -9.68 -17.31
C GLU A 251 15.90 -9.45 -16.87
N ASP A 252 16.49 -8.30 -17.20
CA ASP A 252 17.83 -7.94 -16.73
C ASP A 252 17.90 -7.83 -15.21
N PHE A 253 16.81 -7.41 -14.56
CA PHE A 253 16.73 -7.35 -13.10
C PHE A 253 16.62 -8.75 -12.49
N LEU A 254 15.86 -9.66 -13.13
CA LEU A 254 15.80 -11.06 -12.73
C LEU A 254 17.18 -11.73 -12.82
N ARG A 255 17.86 -11.59 -13.96
CA ARG A 255 19.18 -12.19 -14.19
C ARG A 255 20.20 -11.75 -13.13
N LYS A 256 20.24 -10.45 -12.84
CA LYS A 256 21.10 -9.90 -11.77
C LYS A 256 20.84 -10.54 -10.41
N VAL A 257 19.59 -10.84 -10.07
CA VAL A 257 19.23 -11.50 -8.80
C VAL A 257 19.59 -12.98 -8.82
N GLN A 258 19.43 -13.67 -9.95
CA GLN A 258 19.82 -15.07 -10.12
C GLN A 258 21.33 -15.29 -9.98
N GLU A 259 22.13 -14.33 -10.41
CA GLU A 259 23.60 -14.37 -10.34
C GLU A 259 24.14 -14.06 -8.92
N MET A 260 23.28 -13.65 -7.97
CA MET A 260 23.72 -13.33 -6.61
C MET A 260 24.08 -14.58 -5.80
N PRO A 261 25.13 -14.52 -4.96
CA PRO A 261 25.48 -15.64 -4.09
C PRO A 261 24.38 -15.90 -3.06
N ASN A 262 24.18 -17.18 -2.74
CA ASN A 262 23.19 -17.65 -1.75
C ASN A 262 21.74 -17.25 -2.11
N VAL A 263 21.42 -17.10 -3.40
CA VAL A 263 20.06 -16.93 -3.92
C VAL A 263 19.66 -18.18 -4.70
N SER A 264 18.48 -18.71 -4.43
CA SER A 264 17.92 -19.88 -5.12
C SER A 264 16.49 -19.61 -5.54
N LEU A 265 16.23 -19.63 -6.85
CA LEU A 265 14.89 -19.54 -7.39
C LEU A 265 14.40 -20.95 -7.72
N ILE A 266 13.39 -21.41 -7.01
CA ILE A 266 12.92 -22.80 -7.07
C ILE A 266 11.52 -22.81 -7.67
N LYS A 267 11.37 -23.54 -8.79
CA LYS A 267 10.08 -23.71 -9.45
C LYS A 267 9.23 -24.70 -8.68
N GLY A 268 8.36 -24.19 -7.81
CA GLY A 268 7.47 -24.97 -6.98
C GLY A 268 6.47 -24.12 -6.21
N LYS A 269 5.28 -24.69 -5.95
CA LYS A 269 4.25 -24.07 -5.11
C LYS A 269 4.42 -24.57 -3.68
N VAL A 270 4.51 -23.64 -2.73
CA VAL A 270 4.50 -23.98 -1.30
C VAL A 270 3.09 -24.42 -0.93
N ALA A 271 2.96 -25.66 -0.46
CA ALA A 271 1.69 -26.25 -0.08
C ALA A 271 1.32 -25.92 1.36
N LYS A 272 2.31 -25.92 2.27
CA LYS A 272 2.09 -25.74 3.70
C LYS A 272 3.31 -25.16 4.40
N ILE A 273 3.06 -24.38 5.45
CA ILE A 273 4.08 -23.86 6.37
C ILE A 273 3.76 -24.32 7.80
N THR A 274 4.75 -24.89 8.47
CA THR A 274 4.67 -25.31 9.88
C THR A 274 5.82 -24.74 10.69
N GLY A 275 5.58 -24.46 11.96
CA GLY A 275 6.64 -24.12 12.90
C GLY A 275 7.46 -25.35 13.28
N GLU A 276 8.75 -25.14 13.50
CA GLU A 276 9.71 -26.10 14.04
C GLU A 276 10.27 -25.58 15.38
N ALA A 277 11.15 -26.34 16.03
CA ALA A 277 11.83 -25.88 17.24
C ALA A 277 12.64 -24.58 17.00
N GLY A 278 12.58 -23.64 17.95
CA GLY A 278 13.35 -22.40 17.89
C GLY A 278 12.85 -21.37 16.87
N ASP A 279 11.54 -21.27 16.67
CA ASP A 279 10.85 -20.33 15.76
C ASP A 279 11.23 -20.45 14.26
N ALA A 280 11.91 -21.53 13.89
CA ALA A 280 12.17 -21.88 12.50
C ALA A 280 10.87 -22.29 11.79
N LEU A 281 10.84 -22.10 10.48
CA LEU A 281 9.68 -22.37 9.63
C LEU A 281 10.04 -23.43 8.61
N LYS A 282 9.25 -24.49 8.58
CA LYS A 282 9.35 -25.57 7.59
C LYS A 282 8.32 -25.37 6.49
N LEU A 283 8.80 -25.32 5.25
CA LEU A 283 7.99 -25.21 4.04
C LEU A 283 7.95 -26.57 3.34
N GLU A 284 6.73 -27.05 3.08
CA GLU A 284 6.49 -28.19 2.20
C GLU A 284 6.22 -27.67 0.78
N VAL A 285 7.08 -28.05 -0.17
CA VAL A 285 7.06 -27.50 -1.53
C VAL A 285 6.96 -28.64 -2.55
N GLU A 286 6.08 -28.47 -3.54
CA GLU A 286 6.06 -29.30 -4.72
C GLU A 286 7.13 -28.78 -5.71
N ASP A 287 8.28 -29.45 -5.79
CA ASP A 287 9.33 -29.12 -6.75
C ASP A 287 8.98 -29.72 -8.11
N VAL A 288 8.65 -28.85 -9.07
CA VAL A 288 8.23 -29.24 -10.41
C VAL A 288 9.40 -29.75 -11.24
N ALA A 289 10.62 -29.26 -11.01
CA ALA A 289 11.79 -29.68 -11.77
C ALA A 289 12.20 -31.11 -11.41
N GLN A 290 12.04 -31.49 -10.14
CA GLN A 290 12.40 -32.84 -9.66
C GLN A 290 11.21 -33.81 -9.59
N GLY A 291 9.97 -33.31 -9.72
CA GLY A 291 8.76 -34.11 -9.58
C GLY A 291 8.58 -34.70 -8.18
N LYS A 292 9.12 -34.02 -7.15
CA LYS A 292 9.15 -34.50 -5.76
C LYS A 292 8.69 -33.41 -4.80
N LYS A 293 8.16 -33.83 -3.66
CA LYS A 293 7.96 -32.94 -2.51
C LYS A 293 9.28 -32.74 -1.81
N ILE A 294 9.71 -31.49 -1.69
CA ILE A 294 10.89 -31.11 -0.91
C ILE A 294 10.46 -30.38 0.36
N THR A 295 11.36 -30.39 1.33
CA THR A 295 11.23 -29.61 2.55
C THR A 295 12.34 -28.56 2.57
N GLN A 296 11.98 -27.31 2.87
CA GLN A 296 12.95 -26.26 3.14
C GLN A 296 12.68 -25.66 4.52
N VAL A 297 13.70 -25.57 5.38
CA VAL A 297 13.61 -24.88 6.66
C VAL A 297 14.24 -23.50 6.52
N VAL A 298 13.58 -22.46 7.03
CA VAL A 298 14.07 -21.08 7.03
C VAL A 298 13.76 -20.35 8.34
N ASP A 299 14.47 -19.26 8.57
CA ASP A 299 14.28 -18.40 9.75
C ASP A 299 13.08 -17.44 9.59
N MET A 300 12.77 -17.05 8.35
CA MET A 300 11.69 -16.09 8.04
C MET A 300 11.03 -16.40 6.70
N VAL A 301 9.72 -16.19 6.63
CA VAL A 301 8.93 -16.32 5.39
C VAL A 301 8.31 -14.98 5.05
N VAL A 302 8.40 -14.61 3.77
CA VAL A 302 7.72 -13.47 3.16
C VAL A 302 6.67 -14.00 2.17
N LEU A 303 5.39 -13.84 2.51
CA LEU A 303 4.27 -14.15 1.65
C LEU A 303 4.07 -13.02 0.64
N ALA A 304 4.28 -13.30 -0.65
CA ALA A 304 4.04 -12.34 -1.72
C ALA A 304 2.54 -12.25 -2.03
N THR A 305 1.80 -11.61 -1.12
CA THR A 305 0.34 -11.46 -1.17
C THR A 305 -0.10 -10.66 -2.39
N GLY A 306 -1.31 -10.96 -2.86
CA GLY A 306 -1.92 -10.31 -4.00
C GLY A 306 -2.38 -8.86 -3.76
N LEU A 307 -2.82 -8.23 -4.84
CA LEU A 307 -3.33 -6.86 -4.87
C LEU A 307 -4.85 -6.89 -5.06
N VAL A 308 -5.58 -6.27 -4.13
CA VAL A 308 -7.04 -6.13 -4.18
C VAL A 308 -7.39 -4.64 -4.31
N PRO A 309 -8.31 -4.22 -5.19
CA PRO A 309 -8.66 -2.81 -5.29
C PRO A 309 -9.28 -2.34 -3.97
N SER A 310 -8.95 -1.11 -3.52
CA SER A 310 -9.40 -0.60 -2.21
C SER A 310 -10.93 -0.55 -2.06
N ILE A 311 -11.61 -0.55 -3.19
CA ILE A 311 -13.07 -0.46 -3.38
C ILE A 311 -13.74 -1.83 -3.55
N ALA A 312 -13.02 -2.95 -3.37
CA ALA A 312 -13.58 -4.30 -3.46
C ALA A 312 -14.65 -4.55 -2.40
N ASP A 313 -14.38 -4.17 -1.14
CA ASP A 313 -15.29 -4.40 -0.02
C ASP A 313 -16.40 -3.35 0.08
N LYS A 314 -16.12 -2.13 -0.40
CA LYS A 314 -17.03 -0.98 -0.35
C LYS A 314 -17.01 -0.25 -1.67
N ARG A 315 -18.08 -0.46 -2.46
CA ARG A 315 -18.29 0.22 -3.73
C ARG A 315 -18.44 1.72 -3.52
N LEU A 316 -17.94 2.49 -4.48
CA LEU A 316 -18.17 3.92 -4.49
C LEU A 316 -19.62 4.19 -4.96
N PRO A 317 -20.26 5.25 -4.46
CA PRO A 317 -21.57 5.67 -4.96
C PRO A 317 -21.46 6.14 -6.42
N GLY A 318 -22.60 6.13 -7.14
CA GLY A 318 -22.70 6.59 -8.52
C GLY A 318 -22.70 5.46 -9.55
N ASP A 319 -22.84 5.84 -10.83
CA ASP A 319 -22.90 4.92 -11.97
C ASP A 319 -21.50 4.41 -12.35
N ILE A 320 -20.95 3.49 -11.54
CA ILE A 320 -19.63 2.90 -11.74
C ILE A 320 -19.80 1.42 -12.00
N THR A 321 -19.25 0.95 -13.12
CA THR A 321 -19.26 -0.46 -13.48
C THR A 321 -18.01 -1.16 -12.94
N TYR A 322 -18.19 -2.32 -12.33
CA TYR A 322 -17.12 -3.13 -11.77
C TYR A 322 -17.10 -4.53 -12.39
N ASP A 323 -15.93 -5.16 -12.43
CA ASP A 323 -15.85 -6.61 -12.62
C ASP A 323 -16.18 -7.37 -11.32
N GLU A 324 -16.21 -8.70 -11.42
CA GLU A 324 -16.52 -9.60 -10.30
C GLU A 324 -15.51 -9.50 -9.13
N TYR A 325 -14.28 -9.04 -9.38
CA TYR A 325 -13.23 -8.86 -8.38
C TYR A 325 -13.19 -7.43 -7.81
N GLY A 326 -13.99 -6.56 -8.40
CA GLY A 326 -14.19 -5.20 -7.98
C GLY A 326 -13.25 -4.16 -8.53
N PHE A 327 -12.57 -4.46 -9.62
CA PHE A 327 -11.90 -3.44 -10.41
C PHE A 327 -12.91 -2.67 -11.26
N ILE A 328 -12.63 -1.38 -11.49
CA ILE A 328 -13.46 -0.54 -12.35
C ILE A 328 -13.22 -0.90 -13.80
N VAL A 329 -14.29 -1.20 -14.53
CA VAL A 329 -14.26 -1.42 -15.97
C VAL A 329 -14.75 -0.17 -16.72
N PRO A 330 -14.30 0.06 -17.96
CA PRO A 330 -14.75 1.21 -18.75
C PRO A 330 -16.27 1.22 -18.97
N SER A 331 -16.88 2.41 -18.83
CA SER A 331 -18.28 2.66 -19.20
C SER A 331 -18.45 4.08 -19.77
N ASP A 332 -19.64 4.39 -20.27
CA ASP A 332 -19.97 5.74 -20.80
C ASP A 332 -20.27 6.77 -19.71
N SER A 333 -20.27 6.34 -18.44
CA SER A 333 -20.71 7.07 -17.26
C SER A 333 -19.91 8.32 -16.92
N GLY A 334 -18.87 8.71 -17.66
CA GLY A 334 -17.94 9.83 -17.36
C GLY A 334 -17.10 9.68 -16.08
N ILE A 335 -17.23 8.54 -15.39
CA ILE A 335 -16.41 8.14 -14.24
C ILE A 335 -15.38 7.12 -14.71
N VAL A 336 -14.10 7.43 -14.51
CA VAL A 336 -12.98 6.68 -15.12
C VAL A 336 -12.05 6.13 -14.03
N GLY A 337 -11.88 4.81 -13.98
CA GLY A 337 -10.88 4.17 -13.12
C GLY A 337 -9.45 4.38 -13.63
N ALA A 338 -8.50 4.54 -12.71
CA ALA A 338 -7.08 4.71 -13.00
C ALA A 338 -6.18 3.85 -12.09
N GLY A 339 -5.10 3.32 -12.67
CA GLY A 339 -4.09 2.53 -11.99
C GLY A 339 -4.69 1.28 -11.32
N CYS A 340 -4.32 1.06 -10.06
CA CYS A 340 -4.73 -0.14 -9.33
C CYS A 340 -6.24 -0.25 -9.04
N ALA A 341 -7.02 0.82 -9.21
CA ALA A 341 -8.47 0.75 -9.12
C ALA A 341 -9.10 0.00 -10.31
N LYS A 342 -8.37 -0.14 -11.43
CA LYS A 342 -8.82 -0.79 -12.67
C LYS A 342 -8.20 -2.16 -12.90
N ARG A 343 -7.00 -2.42 -12.38
CA ARG A 343 -6.30 -3.71 -12.50
C ARG A 343 -5.00 -3.70 -11.68
N PRO A 344 -4.43 -4.86 -11.34
CA PRO A 344 -3.10 -4.91 -10.73
C PRO A 344 -2.02 -4.42 -11.70
N VAL A 345 -1.32 -3.33 -11.33
CA VAL A 345 -0.25 -2.73 -12.13
C VAL A 345 0.86 -2.16 -11.24
N ASP A 346 2.06 -2.04 -11.78
CA ASP A 346 3.16 -1.31 -11.14
C ASP A 346 3.00 0.22 -11.23
N VAL A 347 3.94 0.95 -10.63
CA VAL A 347 3.94 2.42 -10.57
C VAL A 347 4.08 3.06 -11.95
N TYR A 348 4.90 2.48 -12.84
CA TYR A 348 5.12 3.03 -14.18
C TYR A 348 3.85 2.94 -15.02
N HIS A 349 3.22 1.76 -15.04
CA HIS A 349 1.96 1.54 -15.73
C HIS A 349 0.80 2.33 -15.10
N SER A 350 0.81 2.53 -13.77
CA SER A 350 -0.16 3.40 -13.10
C SER A 350 -0.04 4.86 -13.56
N ALA A 351 1.20 5.37 -13.70
CA ALA A 351 1.44 6.73 -14.18
C ALA A 351 1.01 6.92 -15.65
N MET A 352 1.26 5.92 -16.51
CA MET A 352 0.78 5.94 -17.89
C MET A 352 -0.75 5.91 -17.97
N ASP A 353 -1.40 5.01 -17.21
CA ASP A 353 -2.86 4.89 -17.18
C ASP A 353 -3.53 6.16 -16.64
N ALA A 354 -2.92 6.85 -15.67
CA ALA A 354 -3.42 8.12 -15.15
C ALA A 354 -3.52 9.23 -16.22
N THR A 355 -2.56 9.27 -17.16
CA THR A 355 -2.61 10.23 -18.28
C THR A 355 -3.81 9.96 -19.18
N GLY A 356 -4.04 8.68 -19.51
CA GLY A 356 -5.21 8.27 -20.30
C GLY A 356 -6.54 8.55 -19.57
N ALA A 357 -6.60 8.30 -18.26
CA ALA A 357 -7.78 8.56 -17.45
C ALA A 357 -8.12 10.07 -17.40
N ALA A 358 -7.11 10.92 -17.26
CA ALA A 358 -7.30 12.37 -17.27
C ALA A 358 -7.88 12.86 -18.61
N LEU A 359 -7.38 12.37 -19.75
CA LEU A 359 -7.91 12.72 -21.08
C LEU A 359 -9.37 12.29 -21.25
N LYS A 360 -9.74 11.08 -20.81
CA LYS A 360 -11.14 10.61 -20.86
C LYS A 360 -12.07 11.43 -19.95
N ALA A 361 -11.60 11.82 -18.78
CA ALA A 361 -12.38 12.69 -17.88
C ALA A 361 -12.61 14.08 -18.51
N ILE A 362 -11.59 14.65 -19.17
CA ILE A 362 -11.73 15.92 -19.90
C ILE A 362 -12.75 15.81 -21.03
N GLN A 363 -12.74 14.72 -21.81
CA GLN A 363 -13.72 14.48 -22.87
C GLN A 363 -15.16 14.44 -22.36
N SER A 364 -15.36 14.01 -21.11
CA SER A 364 -16.68 14.00 -20.48
C SER A 364 -17.22 15.40 -20.22
N VAL A 365 -16.34 16.39 -20.02
CA VAL A 365 -16.69 17.81 -19.87
C VAL A 365 -17.03 18.43 -21.23
N VAL A 366 -16.24 18.14 -22.26
CA VAL A 366 -16.40 18.74 -23.61
C VAL A 366 -17.67 18.24 -24.29
N ALA A 367 -17.99 16.94 -24.20
CA ALA A 367 -19.19 16.37 -24.81
C ALA A 367 -20.51 16.78 -24.11
N GLY A 368 -20.43 17.28 -22.88
CA GLY A 368 -21.57 17.78 -22.11
C GLY A 368 -21.94 19.24 -22.41
N GLY A 369 -21.10 19.95 -23.18
CA GLY A 369 -21.39 21.29 -23.67
C GLY A 369 -22.39 21.23 -24.82
N VAL A 370 -23.68 21.43 -24.50
CA VAL A 370 -24.67 21.84 -25.49
C VAL A 370 -24.12 23.07 -26.21
N HIS A 371 -24.05 23.02 -27.55
CA HIS A 371 -23.73 24.15 -28.41
C HIS A 371 -24.51 25.39 -27.97
N HIS A 372 -23.81 26.40 -27.44
CA HIS A 372 -24.33 27.76 -27.43
C HIS A 372 -24.08 28.34 -28.84
N GLY A 373 -25.05 28.11 -29.73
CA GLY A 373 -25.22 28.83 -30.98
C GLY A 373 -26.30 29.89 -30.82
#